data_AF-A0A7R9QIK0-F1
#
_entry.id   AF-A0A7R9QIK0-F1
#
_cell.length_a   1.000
_cell.length_b   1.000
_cell.length_c   1.000
_cell.angle_alpha   90.00
_cell.angle_beta   90.00
_cell.angle_gamma   90.00
#
_symmetry.space_group_name_H-M   'P 1'
#
loop_
_entity.id
_entity.type
_entity.pdbx_description
1 polymer ?
#
loop_
_entity_poly.entity_id
_entity_poly.type
_entity_poly.pdbx_seq_one_letter_code
_entity_poly.pdbx_strand_id
1 'polypeptide(L)'
;MPGLDKSRFVDISTDDLNEFICGICMDVFENPVFSPCCRQTYCKDCITGWLKNQKTCPNDRKPLTVNLLSSPPRVLINLMNKLRIRCDFHDTGCQEVLKLCELSDHKDSCLRNPNRKCADCALPVGVGHNCIANMKLNIESINDEIRRLQRENNHLKTEADRLKRNQNNTNVSREDKTLRIVNSRMNEGMKEFAINCADCALPVGVGHNCIANMKLNIVSINDEIRRLQRENSHLKTEADRLKRNQNNTNVSREDKTLRIVNSRMNEGMKEFAINVSREDKTLRIVNSRMNEGMKEFAINVANEAHDRYRNEPEGRLSTFVRNEFEKKYKSLWNCLVSSSINWGTSIHHFENHYIYFKIGLFHFMIWESSK
;
A
#
# COMPACT_ATOMS: atom_id res chain seq x y z
N MET A 1 -7.72 41.65 9.90
CA MET A 1 -9.00 42.07 10.49
C MET A 1 -10.07 41.08 10.06
N PRO A 2 -11.15 40.87 10.82
CA PRO A 2 -12.20 39.86 10.55
C PRO A 2 -13.19 40.22 9.43
N GLY A 3 -12.89 41.23 8.60
CA GLY A 3 -13.68 41.59 7.43
C GLY A 3 -12.86 41.40 6.16
N LEU A 4 -13.54 41.31 5.02
CA LEU A 4 -12.90 41.22 3.71
C LEU A 4 -12.38 42.61 3.32
N ASP A 5 -11.08 42.70 3.04
CA ASP A 5 -10.45 43.94 2.62
C ASP A 5 -11.13 44.50 1.36
N LYS A 6 -11.74 45.66 1.53
CA LYS A 6 -12.49 46.37 0.49
C LYS A 6 -11.64 46.74 -0.72
N SER A 7 -10.32 46.90 -0.56
CA SER A 7 -9.41 47.25 -1.66
C SER A 7 -9.31 46.16 -2.74
N ARG A 8 -9.66 44.92 -2.37
CA ARG A 8 -9.57 43.75 -3.26
C ARG A 8 -10.76 43.60 -4.19
N PHE A 9 -11.87 44.28 -3.91
CA PHE A 9 -13.05 44.23 -4.76
C PHE A 9 -12.83 45.06 -6.03
N VAL A 10 -13.35 44.55 -7.13
CA VAL A 10 -13.22 45.16 -8.46
C VAL A 10 -14.60 45.20 -9.14
N ASP A 11 -14.71 46.01 -10.20
CA ASP A 11 -15.94 46.14 -10.99
C ASP A 11 -17.17 46.60 -10.18
N ILE A 12 -16.96 47.38 -9.10
CA ILE A 12 -18.00 47.97 -8.26
C ILE A 12 -17.61 49.39 -7.85
N SER A 13 -18.58 50.31 -7.80
CA SER A 13 -18.36 51.67 -7.32
C SER A 13 -18.13 51.70 -5.80
N THR A 14 -17.42 52.71 -5.29
CA THR A 14 -17.22 52.88 -3.84
C THR A 14 -18.54 53.02 -3.10
N ASP A 15 -19.51 53.73 -3.70
CA ASP A 15 -20.81 53.98 -3.09
C ASP A 15 -21.64 52.70 -2.98
N ASP A 16 -21.66 51.86 -4.02
CA ASP A 16 -22.34 50.56 -3.99
C ASP A 16 -21.64 49.58 -3.01
N LEU A 17 -20.31 49.62 -2.94
CA LEU A 17 -19.55 48.75 -2.04
C LEU A 17 -19.80 49.11 -0.56
N ASN A 18 -20.09 50.38 -0.26
CA ASN A 18 -20.37 50.85 1.09
C ASN A 18 -21.62 50.20 1.70
N GLU A 19 -22.56 49.69 0.90
CA GLU A 19 -23.74 48.94 1.37
C GLU A 19 -23.36 47.62 2.06
N PHE A 20 -22.15 47.11 1.80
CA PHE A 20 -21.65 45.83 2.31
C PHE A 20 -20.62 45.98 3.42
N ILE A 21 -20.49 47.16 4.02
CA ILE A 21 -19.46 47.46 5.01
C ILE A 21 -19.95 47.18 6.43
N CYS A 22 -19.10 46.49 7.19
CA CYS A 22 -19.31 46.22 8.60
C CYS A 22 -19.01 47.45 9.46
N GLY A 23 -19.98 47.91 10.23
CA GLY A 23 -19.83 49.04 11.16
C GLY A 23 -18.89 48.80 12.36
N ILE A 24 -18.22 47.65 12.44
CA ILE A 24 -17.22 47.34 13.49
C ILE A 24 -15.80 47.34 12.91
N CYS A 25 -15.56 46.59 11.82
CA CYS A 25 -14.22 46.51 11.22
C CYS A 25 -14.01 47.47 10.04
N MET A 26 -15.07 48.14 9.55
CA MET A 26 -15.03 49.10 8.43
C MET A 26 -14.56 48.51 7.09
N ASP A 27 -14.68 47.20 6.98
CA ASP A 27 -14.38 46.36 5.80
C ASP A 27 -15.64 45.63 5.33
N VAL A 28 -15.57 45.02 4.14
CA VAL A 28 -16.70 44.28 3.55
C VAL A 28 -17.03 43.07 4.42
N PHE A 29 -18.31 42.75 4.56
CA PHE A 29 -18.77 41.67 5.43
C PHE A 29 -18.08 40.33 5.13
N GLU A 30 -17.50 39.71 6.15
CA GLU A 30 -17.07 38.31 6.16
C GLU A 30 -18.02 37.50 7.05
N ASN A 31 -18.60 36.42 6.51
CA ASN A 31 -19.61 35.61 7.21
C ASN A 31 -20.69 36.48 7.89
N PRO A 32 -21.49 37.24 7.13
CA PRO A 32 -22.40 38.23 7.68
C PRO A 32 -23.47 37.61 8.58
N VAL A 33 -23.83 38.31 9.65
CA VAL A 33 -24.93 37.99 10.58
C VAL A 33 -25.78 39.22 10.85
N PHE A 34 -27.07 39.01 11.04
CA PHE A 34 -28.09 40.05 11.19
C PHE A 34 -28.53 40.20 12.63
N SER A 35 -28.54 41.44 13.12
CA SER A 35 -29.03 41.79 14.45
C SER A 35 -30.49 42.24 14.38
N PRO A 36 -31.44 41.54 15.03
CA PRO A 36 -32.86 41.87 14.95
C PRO A 36 -33.24 43.18 15.68
N CYS A 37 -32.43 43.64 16.64
CA CYS A 37 -32.77 44.79 17.48
C CYS A 37 -32.64 46.14 16.74
N CYS A 38 -31.66 46.25 15.84
CA CYS A 38 -31.33 47.45 15.07
C CYS A 38 -31.38 47.23 13.55
N ARG A 39 -31.62 45.99 13.09
CA ARG A 39 -31.64 45.58 11.69
C ARG A 39 -30.32 45.81 10.93
N GLN A 40 -29.21 45.86 11.65
CA GLN A 40 -27.87 45.99 11.05
C GLN A 40 -27.22 44.62 10.85
N THR A 41 -26.37 44.54 9.83
CA THR A 41 -25.53 43.38 9.52
C THR A 41 -24.10 43.64 10.00
N TYR A 42 -23.43 42.58 10.48
CA TYR A 42 -22.03 42.62 10.92
C TYR A 42 -21.30 41.36 10.45
N CYS A 43 -19.96 41.38 10.40
CA CYS A 43 -19.19 40.13 10.32
C CYS A 43 -19.45 39.30 11.59
N LYS A 44 -19.60 37.97 11.45
CA LYS A 44 -19.83 37.07 12.60
C LYS A 44 -18.79 37.25 13.69
N ASP A 45 -17.52 37.29 13.32
CA ASP A 45 -16.42 37.39 14.29
C ASP A 45 -16.37 38.77 14.95
N CYS A 46 -16.70 39.85 14.22
CA CYS A 46 -16.82 41.20 14.77
C CYS A 46 -17.85 41.27 15.89
N ILE A 47 -19.11 40.91 15.59
CA ILE A 47 -20.18 41.03 16.58
C ILE A 47 -20.02 40.01 17.70
N THR A 48 -19.52 38.81 17.41
CA THR A 48 -19.25 37.82 18.46
C THR A 48 -18.13 38.29 19.39
N GLY A 49 -17.08 38.91 18.84
CA GLY A 49 -16.02 39.54 19.62
C GLY A 49 -16.54 40.65 20.53
N TRP A 50 -17.40 41.53 20.01
CA TRP A 50 -18.08 42.55 20.81
C TRP A 50 -18.93 41.94 21.92
N LEU A 51 -19.77 40.95 21.58
CA LEU A 51 -20.72 40.30 22.51
C LEU A 51 -20.05 39.43 23.58
N LYS A 52 -18.77 39.06 23.41
CA LYS A 52 -17.98 38.45 24.49
C LYS A 52 -17.76 39.45 25.63
N ASN A 53 -17.51 40.71 25.31
CA ASN A 53 -17.18 41.76 26.27
C ASN A 53 -18.41 42.57 26.73
N GLN A 54 -19.34 42.85 25.83
CA GLN A 54 -20.55 43.64 26.12
C GLN A 54 -21.79 42.92 25.61
N LYS A 55 -22.76 42.62 26.47
CA LYS A 55 -24.03 41.95 26.10
C LYS A 55 -25.06 42.90 25.47
N THR A 56 -24.59 43.85 24.67
CA THR A 56 -25.37 44.92 24.06
C THR A 56 -25.02 45.07 22.58
N CYS A 57 -25.96 45.55 21.79
CA CYS A 57 -25.74 45.86 20.39
C CYS A 57 -24.78 47.08 20.23
N PRO A 58 -23.77 47.02 19.34
CA PRO A 58 -22.87 48.14 19.09
C PRO A 58 -23.57 49.42 18.59
N ASN A 59 -24.69 49.27 17.87
CA ASN A 59 -25.39 50.38 17.23
C ASN A 59 -26.41 51.07 18.15
N ASP A 60 -27.29 50.31 18.79
CA ASP A 60 -28.40 50.87 19.58
C ASP A 60 -28.33 50.54 21.08
N ARG A 61 -27.25 49.88 21.53
CA ARG A 61 -26.98 49.49 22.93
C ARG A 61 -28.05 48.62 23.59
N LYS A 62 -29.04 48.12 22.84
CA LYS A 62 -30.04 47.21 23.38
C LYS A 62 -29.42 45.87 23.77
N PRO A 63 -29.98 45.14 24.76
CA PRO A 63 -29.51 43.82 25.12
C PRO A 63 -29.48 42.88 23.90
N LEU A 64 -28.33 42.28 23.65
CA LEU A 64 -28.12 41.38 22.53
C LEU A 64 -27.20 40.24 22.95
N THR A 65 -27.52 39.03 22.51
CA THR A 65 -26.69 37.84 22.72
C THR A 65 -26.49 37.11 21.40
N VAL A 66 -25.45 36.29 21.31
CA VAL A 66 -25.05 35.61 20.06
C VAL A 66 -26.19 34.74 19.51
N ASN A 67 -27.02 34.15 20.38
CA ASN A 67 -28.13 33.27 20.00
C ASN A 67 -29.30 34.02 19.32
N LEU A 68 -29.38 35.35 19.49
CA LEU A 68 -30.41 36.17 18.86
C LEU A 68 -29.99 36.66 17.47
N LEU A 69 -28.75 36.43 17.06
CA LEU A 69 -28.28 36.74 15.72
C LEU A 69 -28.85 35.74 14.72
N SER A 70 -29.22 36.24 13.55
CA SER A 70 -29.82 35.44 12.48
C SER A 70 -29.05 35.58 11.17
N SER A 71 -29.37 34.74 10.20
CA SER A 71 -28.82 34.88 8.84
C SER A 71 -29.33 36.18 8.22
N PRO A 72 -28.49 36.91 7.46
CA PRO A 72 -28.94 38.09 6.74
C PRO A 72 -30.05 37.77 5.73
N PRO A 73 -30.85 38.77 5.34
CA PRO A 73 -31.82 38.61 4.26
C PRO A 73 -31.15 38.04 3.00
N ARG A 74 -31.81 37.05 2.37
CA ARG A 74 -31.26 36.36 1.17
C ARG A 74 -30.86 37.31 0.05
N VAL A 75 -31.58 38.43 -0.10
CA VAL A 75 -31.26 39.46 -1.09
C VAL A 75 -29.84 40.01 -0.89
N LEU A 76 -29.43 40.28 0.35
CA LEU A 76 -28.08 40.77 0.66
C LEU A 76 -27.03 39.72 0.29
N ILE A 77 -27.25 38.46 0.66
CA ILE A 77 -26.34 37.34 0.32
C ILE A 77 -26.22 37.18 -1.20
N ASN A 78 -27.34 37.26 -1.92
CA ASN A 78 -27.36 37.15 -3.37
C ASN A 78 -26.64 38.31 -4.07
N LEU A 79 -26.72 39.53 -3.53
CA LEU A 79 -25.96 40.68 -4.04
C LEU A 79 -24.47 40.54 -3.75
N MET A 80 -24.11 40.15 -2.52
CA MET A 80 -22.72 39.88 -2.15
C MET A 80 -22.07 38.81 -3.03
N ASN A 81 -22.79 37.73 -3.37
CA ASN A 81 -22.27 36.65 -4.21
C ASN A 81 -21.99 37.08 -5.66
N LYS A 82 -22.51 38.22 -6.12
CA LYS A 82 -22.21 38.79 -7.44
C LYS A 82 -20.95 39.65 -7.45
N LEU A 83 -20.46 40.05 -6.28
CA LEU A 83 -19.26 40.88 -6.17
C LEU A 83 -18.04 40.12 -6.73
N ARG A 84 -17.17 40.85 -7.42
CA ARG A 84 -15.90 40.32 -7.93
C ARG A 84 -14.77 40.76 -7.02
N ILE A 85 -13.87 39.85 -6.71
CA ILE A 85 -12.77 40.07 -5.76
C ILE A 85 -11.48 39.43 -6.26
N ARG A 86 -10.36 40.13 -6.05
CA ARG A 86 -9.01 39.59 -6.25
C ARG A 86 -8.67 38.57 -5.17
N CYS A 87 -7.88 37.55 -5.50
CA CYS A 87 -7.41 36.55 -4.56
C CYS A 87 -6.68 37.17 -3.33
N ASP A 88 -6.73 36.49 -2.17
CA ASP A 88 -5.95 36.86 -0.96
C ASP A 88 -4.45 36.95 -1.26
N PHE A 89 -3.98 36.18 -2.23
CA PHE A 89 -2.58 36.00 -2.60
C PHE A 89 -2.22 36.82 -3.84
N HIS A 90 -2.93 37.92 -4.09
CA HIS A 90 -2.71 38.75 -5.26
C HIS A 90 -1.30 39.37 -5.28
N ASP A 91 -0.88 39.91 -4.14
CA ASP A 91 0.43 40.55 -3.99
C ASP A 91 1.59 39.54 -4.06
N THR A 92 1.31 38.24 -3.82
CA THR A 92 2.28 37.15 -3.97
C THR A 92 2.24 36.52 -5.38
N GLY A 93 1.47 37.10 -6.30
CA GLY A 93 1.47 36.76 -7.72
C GLY A 93 0.24 36.04 -8.24
N CYS A 94 -0.83 35.90 -7.46
CA CYS A 94 -2.10 35.36 -7.96
C CYS A 94 -2.92 36.44 -8.69
N GLN A 95 -3.07 36.34 -10.01
CA GLN A 95 -3.78 37.36 -10.79
C GLN A 95 -5.29 37.10 -10.95
N GLU A 96 -5.81 36.06 -10.30
CA GLU A 96 -7.20 35.66 -10.44
C GLU A 96 -8.18 36.66 -9.82
N VAL A 97 -9.23 36.97 -10.58
CA VAL A 97 -10.40 37.76 -10.17
C VAL A 97 -11.63 36.88 -10.25
N LEU A 98 -12.25 36.64 -9.11
CA LEU A 98 -13.26 35.60 -8.91
C LEU A 98 -14.58 36.22 -8.47
N LYS A 99 -15.69 35.49 -8.59
CA LYS A 99 -16.88 35.84 -7.80
C LYS A 99 -16.61 35.56 -6.32
N LEU A 100 -17.19 36.36 -5.43
CA LEU A 100 -16.99 36.21 -4.00
C LEU A 100 -17.33 34.78 -3.50
N CYS A 101 -18.36 34.16 -4.07
CA CYS A 101 -18.75 32.78 -3.71
C CYS A 101 -17.69 31.72 -4.10
N GLU A 102 -16.86 31.98 -5.10
CA GLU A 102 -15.82 31.06 -5.61
C GLU A 102 -14.48 31.26 -4.88
N LEU A 103 -14.35 32.33 -4.09
CA LEU A 103 -13.10 32.68 -3.42
C LEU A 103 -12.61 31.57 -2.48
N SER A 104 -13.51 30.94 -1.73
CA SER A 104 -13.15 29.87 -0.79
C SER A 104 -12.53 28.67 -1.52
N ASP A 105 -13.15 28.21 -2.59
CA ASP A 105 -12.68 27.06 -3.38
C ASP A 105 -11.34 27.36 -4.06
N HIS A 106 -11.17 28.59 -4.54
CA HIS A 106 -9.89 29.04 -5.05
C HIS A 106 -8.80 29.07 -3.98
N LYS A 107 -9.06 29.57 -2.76
CA LYS A 107 -8.05 29.61 -1.69
C LYS A 107 -7.46 28.23 -1.42
N ASP A 108 -8.29 27.18 -1.40
CA ASP A 108 -7.86 25.80 -1.17
C ASP A 108 -6.95 25.25 -2.28
N SER A 109 -7.16 25.70 -3.52
CA SER A 109 -6.44 25.22 -4.70
C SER A 109 -5.34 26.18 -5.19
N CYS A 110 -5.29 27.41 -4.67
CA CYS A 110 -4.43 28.48 -5.14
C CYS A 110 -2.94 28.12 -5.01
N LEU A 111 -2.22 28.15 -6.13
CA LEU A 111 -0.78 27.86 -6.18
C LEU A 111 0.07 28.83 -5.37
N ARG A 112 -0.46 30.01 -5.03
CA ARG A 112 0.22 31.06 -4.26
C ARG A 112 -0.20 31.10 -2.79
N ASN A 113 -1.10 30.21 -2.36
CA ASN A 113 -1.45 30.06 -0.97
C ASN A 113 -0.29 29.39 -0.20
N PRO A 114 0.37 30.07 0.75
CA PRO A 114 1.49 29.51 1.51
C PRO A 114 1.10 28.31 2.37
N ASN A 115 -0.19 28.22 2.72
CA ASN A 115 -0.76 27.13 3.51
C ASN A 115 -1.34 26.01 2.64
N ARG A 116 -1.20 26.09 1.32
CA ARG A 116 -1.61 24.99 0.42
C ARG A 116 -0.83 23.75 0.80
N LYS A 117 -1.52 22.69 1.21
CA LYS A 117 -0.87 21.42 1.54
C LYS A 117 -0.52 20.70 0.26
N CYS A 118 0.69 20.16 0.18
CA CYS A 118 1.07 19.24 -0.88
C CYS A 118 0.17 18.01 -0.81
N ALA A 119 -0.41 17.60 -1.94
CA ALA A 119 -1.27 16.43 -2.00
C ALA A 119 -0.53 15.13 -1.61
N ASP A 120 0.79 15.09 -1.83
CA ASP A 120 1.60 13.88 -1.70
C ASP A 120 2.41 13.80 -0.40
N CYS A 121 2.63 14.92 0.31
CA CYS A 121 3.43 14.93 1.54
C CYS A 121 2.82 15.73 2.71
N ALA A 122 1.62 16.29 2.54
CA ALA A 122 0.83 16.99 3.56
C ALA A 122 1.47 18.21 4.25
N LEU A 123 2.66 18.64 3.84
CA LEU A 123 3.35 19.84 4.36
C LEU A 123 2.89 21.12 3.63
N PRO A 124 2.96 22.30 4.29
CA PRO A 124 2.67 23.59 3.66
C PRO A 124 3.63 23.87 2.50
N VAL A 125 3.08 24.11 1.31
CA VAL A 125 3.83 24.40 0.09
C VAL A 125 4.00 25.90 -0.03
N GLY A 126 5.10 26.41 0.51
CA GLY A 126 5.63 27.71 0.12
C GLY A 126 6.29 27.65 -1.27
N VAL A 127 6.59 28.83 -1.81
CA VAL A 127 7.44 28.98 -3.01
C VAL A 127 8.79 28.34 -2.73
N GLY A 128 9.08 27.18 -3.34
CA GLY A 128 10.34 26.45 -3.14
C GLY A 128 10.21 24.98 -2.69
N HIS A 129 9.00 24.44 -2.57
CA HIS A 129 8.84 23.00 -2.30
C HIS A 129 9.34 22.15 -3.49
N ASN A 130 10.37 21.34 -3.26
CA ASN A 130 10.95 20.47 -4.28
C ASN A 130 10.83 19.00 -3.84
N CYS A 131 9.67 18.37 -4.09
CA CYS A 131 9.36 16.98 -3.71
C CYS A 131 10.44 15.98 -4.15
N ILE A 132 11.19 16.32 -5.19
CA ILE A 132 12.28 15.52 -5.76
C ILE A 132 13.40 15.27 -4.75
N ALA A 133 13.75 16.24 -3.89
CA ALA A 133 14.84 16.08 -2.93
C ALA A 133 14.49 15.05 -1.85
N ASN A 134 13.25 15.08 -1.35
CA ASN A 134 12.79 14.14 -0.34
C ASN A 134 12.61 12.72 -0.91
N MET A 135 12.12 12.63 -2.16
CA MET A 135 12.08 11.35 -2.88
C MET A 135 13.49 10.79 -3.14
N LYS A 136 14.48 11.62 -3.49
CA LYS A 136 15.88 11.19 -3.66
C LYS A 136 16.47 10.60 -2.38
N LEU A 137 16.26 11.24 -1.23
CA LEU A 137 16.72 10.71 0.07
C LEU A 137 16.04 9.38 0.40
N ASN A 138 14.74 9.24 0.13
CA ASN A 138 14.03 7.97 0.33
C ASN A 138 14.56 6.87 -0.61
N ILE A 139 14.83 7.19 -1.88
CA ILE A 139 15.43 6.25 -2.85
C ILE A 139 16.83 5.82 -2.40
N GLU A 140 17.65 6.75 -1.90
CA GLU A 140 18.99 6.44 -1.37
C GLU A 140 18.91 5.51 -0.16
N SER A 141 18.01 5.79 0.80
CA SER A 141 17.80 4.95 1.97
C SER A 141 17.31 3.53 1.62
N ILE A 142 16.38 3.42 0.67
CA ILE A 142 15.90 2.12 0.19
C ILE A 142 17.01 1.35 -0.52
N ASN A 143 17.83 2.01 -1.34
CA ASN A 143 18.95 1.40 -2.03
C ASN A 143 20.02 0.89 -1.06
N ASP A 144 20.26 1.59 0.05
CA ASP A 144 21.18 1.13 1.10
C ASP A 144 20.67 -0.11 1.81
N GLU A 145 19.36 -0.18 2.07
CA GLU A 145 18.74 -1.36 2.66
C GLU A 145 18.78 -2.57 1.72
N ILE A 146 18.53 -2.37 0.41
CA ILE A 146 18.70 -3.42 -0.61
C ILE A 146 20.15 -3.94 -0.58
N ARG A 147 21.15 -3.06 -0.51
CA ARG A 147 22.57 -3.45 -0.43
C ARG A 147 22.89 -4.22 0.86
N ARG A 148 22.23 -3.92 1.97
CA ARG A 148 22.39 -4.67 3.23
C ARG A 148 21.83 -6.08 3.10
N LEU A 149 20.59 -6.20 2.63
CA LEU A 149 19.91 -7.49 2.46
C LEU A 149 20.63 -8.39 1.44
N GLN A 150 21.19 -7.82 0.37
CA GLN A 150 22.00 -8.57 -0.59
C GLN A 150 23.28 -9.16 0.03
N ARG A 151 23.95 -8.42 0.93
CA ARG A 151 25.13 -8.92 1.65
C ARG A 151 24.78 -10.08 2.57
N GLU A 152 23.67 -9.96 3.29
CA GLU A 152 23.19 -11.00 4.20
C GLU A 152 22.79 -12.28 3.44
N ASN A 153 22.09 -12.14 2.31
CA ASN A 153 21.77 -13.27 1.43
C ASN A 153 23.04 -13.98 0.91
N ASN A 154 24.07 -13.23 0.53
CA ASN A 154 25.33 -13.82 0.07
C ASN A 154 26.06 -14.56 1.20
N HIS A 155 26.00 -14.04 2.43
CA HIS A 155 26.55 -14.71 3.60
C HIS A 155 25.84 -16.03 3.88
N LEU A 156 24.51 -16.02 3.95
CA LEU A 156 23.69 -17.22 4.15
C LEU A 156 23.91 -18.27 3.05
N LYS A 157 24.06 -17.83 1.80
CA LYS A 157 24.37 -18.73 0.67
C LYS A 157 25.72 -19.43 0.84
N THR A 158 26.74 -18.69 1.28
CA THR A 158 28.08 -19.23 1.53
C THR A 158 28.07 -20.23 2.69
N GLU A 159 27.32 -19.93 3.75
CA GLU A 159 27.17 -20.82 4.88
C GLU A 159 26.44 -22.12 4.51
N ALA A 160 25.37 -22.02 3.70
CA ALA A 160 24.67 -23.17 3.15
C ALA A 160 25.61 -24.07 2.31
N ASP A 161 26.47 -23.48 1.49
CA ASP A 161 27.45 -24.24 0.70
C ASP A 161 28.54 -24.90 1.57
N ARG A 162 28.92 -24.28 2.69
CA ARG A 162 29.86 -24.87 3.66
C ARG A 162 29.22 -26.08 4.34
N LEU A 163 27.96 -25.98 4.76
CA LEU A 163 27.22 -27.08 5.38
C LEU A 163 27.05 -28.26 4.40
N LYS A 164 26.76 -27.98 3.13
CA LYS A 164 26.71 -29.01 2.07
C LYS A 164 28.05 -29.73 1.90
N ARG A 165 29.18 -29.01 1.89
CA ARG A 165 30.52 -29.63 1.81
C ARG A 165 30.85 -30.49 3.03
N ASN A 166 30.50 -30.05 4.23
CA ASN A 166 30.71 -30.83 5.46
C ASN A 166 29.87 -32.13 5.47
N GLN A 167 28.63 -32.08 4.97
CA GLN A 167 27.83 -33.30 4.78
C GLN A 167 28.48 -34.26 3.78
N ASN A 168 29.03 -33.76 2.68
CA ASN A 168 29.71 -34.62 1.70
C ASN A 168 30.99 -35.27 2.29
N ASN A 169 31.82 -34.52 3.02
CA ASN A 169 33.04 -35.06 3.64
C ASN A 169 32.74 -36.10 4.73
N THR A 170 31.66 -35.92 5.50
CA THR A 170 31.25 -36.90 6.51
C THR A 170 30.72 -38.18 5.88
N ASN A 171 30.04 -38.10 4.73
CA ASN A 171 29.63 -39.27 3.95
C ASN A 171 30.84 -40.03 3.38
N VAL A 172 31.82 -39.33 2.79
CA VAL A 172 33.06 -39.95 2.28
C VAL A 172 33.85 -40.64 3.41
N SER A 173 33.97 -40.02 4.58
CA SER A 173 34.65 -40.63 5.73
C SER A 173 33.95 -41.90 6.26
N ARG A 174 32.61 -41.97 6.17
CA ARG A 174 31.86 -43.19 6.52
C ARG A 174 32.10 -44.29 5.48
N GLU A 175 32.10 -43.97 4.19
CA GLU A 175 32.39 -44.92 3.11
C GLU A 175 33.81 -45.51 3.25
N ASP A 176 34.80 -44.67 3.56
CA ASP A 176 36.21 -45.09 3.70
C ASP A 176 36.45 -45.99 4.94
N LYS A 177 35.76 -45.71 6.06
CA LYS A 177 35.78 -46.61 7.24
C LYS A 177 35.13 -47.96 6.93
N THR A 178 34.07 -47.97 6.14
CA THR A 178 33.37 -49.21 5.75
C THR A 178 34.26 -50.07 4.86
N LEU A 179 34.96 -49.46 3.89
CA LEU A 179 35.93 -50.13 3.03
C LEU A 179 37.09 -50.76 3.81
N ARG A 180 37.62 -50.08 4.84
CA ARG A 180 38.68 -50.64 5.69
C ARG A 180 38.25 -51.88 6.46
N ILE A 181 37.03 -51.89 7.00
CA ILE A 181 36.47 -53.05 7.73
C ILE A 181 36.25 -54.24 6.80
N VAL A 182 35.81 -53.99 5.56
CA VAL A 182 35.66 -55.06 4.55
C VAL A 182 37.02 -55.65 4.19
N ASN A 183 38.04 -54.81 3.99
CA ASN A 183 39.39 -55.27 3.64
C ASN A 183 40.07 -56.02 4.80
N SER A 184 39.82 -55.63 6.06
CA SER A 184 40.33 -56.36 7.22
C SER A 184 39.69 -57.74 7.36
N ARG A 185 38.37 -57.85 7.12
CA ARG A 185 37.65 -59.14 7.11
C ARG A 185 38.09 -60.06 5.97
N MET A 186 38.37 -59.52 4.77
CA MET A 186 38.97 -60.29 3.69
C MET A 186 40.36 -60.82 4.06
N ASN A 187 41.19 -60.01 4.73
CA ASN A 187 42.52 -60.42 5.18
C ASN A 187 42.47 -61.43 6.34
N GLU A 188 41.49 -61.34 7.25
CA GLU A 188 41.25 -62.36 8.28
C GLU A 188 40.75 -63.67 7.67
N GLY A 189 39.82 -63.61 6.71
CA GLY A 189 39.37 -64.78 5.95
C GLY A 189 40.51 -65.46 5.17
N MET A 190 41.44 -64.69 4.58
CA MET A 190 42.62 -65.27 3.95
C MET A 190 43.63 -65.88 4.95
N LYS A 191 43.65 -65.43 6.21
CA LYS A 191 44.48 -66.03 7.27
C LYS A 191 43.89 -67.34 7.80
N GLU A 192 42.56 -67.48 7.87
CA GLU A 192 41.90 -68.73 8.26
C GLU A 192 42.03 -69.85 7.20
N PHE A 193 42.30 -69.51 5.94
CA PHE A 193 42.54 -70.49 4.87
C PHE A 193 43.96 -71.10 4.85
N ALA A 194 44.84 -70.67 5.75
CA ALA A 194 46.18 -71.24 5.91
C ALA A 194 46.20 -72.41 6.93
N ILE A 195 45.35 -73.41 6.71
CA ILE A 195 45.37 -74.66 7.50
C ILE A 195 45.93 -75.79 6.63
N ASN A 196 46.99 -76.41 7.14
CA ASN A 196 47.86 -77.37 6.48
C ASN A 196 47.15 -78.48 5.70
N CYS A 197 47.75 -78.89 4.58
CA CYS A 197 47.37 -80.10 3.86
C CYS A 197 47.49 -81.33 4.77
N ALA A 198 46.41 -82.10 4.93
CA ALA A 198 46.32 -83.23 5.86
C ALA A 198 47.25 -84.41 5.52
N ASP A 199 47.85 -84.44 4.33
CA ASP A 199 48.72 -85.54 3.90
C ASP A 199 50.23 -85.26 4.03
N CYS A 200 50.68 -84.02 4.31
CA CYS A 200 52.13 -83.72 4.29
C CYS A 200 52.68 -82.69 5.29
N ALA A 201 51.86 -82.08 6.16
CA ALA A 201 52.29 -81.29 7.33
C ALA A 201 53.41 -80.24 7.14
N LEU A 202 53.51 -79.59 5.97
CA LEU A 202 54.44 -78.47 5.72
C LEU A 202 53.72 -77.16 5.32
N PRO A 203 54.32 -75.98 5.60
CA PRO A 203 53.73 -74.67 5.27
C PRO A 203 53.66 -74.45 3.75
N VAL A 204 52.56 -73.86 3.28
CA VAL A 204 52.32 -73.60 1.85
C VAL A 204 53.33 -72.57 1.32
N GLY A 205 54.20 -73.01 0.42
CA GLY A 205 55.23 -72.17 -0.21
C GLY A 205 56.13 -72.91 -1.21
N VAL A 206 56.01 -74.23 -1.32
CA VAL A 206 56.74 -75.03 -2.31
C VAL A 206 55.72 -75.90 -3.05
N GLY A 207 55.60 -75.69 -4.36
CA GLY A 207 54.48 -76.16 -5.18
C GLY A 207 54.19 -77.66 -5.07
N HIS A 208 52.94 -77.98 -4.70
CA HIS A 208 52.33 -79.29 -4.93
C HIS A 208 50.89 -79.10 -5.44
N ASN A 209 50.50 -79.96 -6.39
CA ASN A 209 49.35 -79.75 -7.27
C ASN A 209 48.22 -80.74 -6.92
N CYS A 210 47.42 -80.43 -5.89
CA CYS A 210 46.31 -81.30 -5.45
C CYS A 210 44.97 -80.82 -6.05
N ILE A 211 44.62 -81.36 -7.22
CA ILE A 211 43.52 -80.90 -8.10
C ILE A 211 42.11 -81.05 -7.46
N ALA A 212 41.92 -81.98 -6.53
CA ALA A 212 40.62 -82.24 -5.90
C ALA A 212 40.20 -81.13 -4.91
N ASN A 213 41.12 -80.63 -4.09
CA ASN A 213 40.86 -79.52 -3.17
C ASN A 213 40.57 -78.21 -3.91
N MET A 214 41.21 -78.02 -5.07
CA MET A 214 41.02 -76.83 -5.89
C MET A 214 39.59 -76.75 -6.46
N LYS A 215 38.99 -77.88 -6.86
CA LYS A 215 37.60 -77.91 -7.36
C LYS A 215 36.56 -77.65 -6.28
N LEU A 216 36.72 -78.21 -5.07
CA LEU A 216 35.82 -77.95 -3.94
C LEU A 216 35.93 -76.49 -3.46
N ASN A 217 37.14 -75.93 -3.45
CA ASN A 217 37.37 -74.51 -3.14
C ASN A 217 36.72 -73.59 -4.17
N ILE A 218 36.77 -73.90 -5.47
CA ILE A 218 36.13 -73.08 -6.51
C ILE A 218 34.60 -73.07 -6.36
N VAL A 219 33.98 -74.21 -6.03
CA VAL A 219 32.51 -74.26 -5.80
C VAL A 219 32.12 -73.44 -4.58
N SER A 220 32.83 -73.60 -3.46
CA SER A 220 32.58 -72.84 -2.23
C SER A 220 32.77 -71.32 -2.44
N ILE A 221 33.84 -70.91 -3.14
CA ILE A 221 34.09 -69.51 -3.49
C ILE A 221 32.97 -68.96 -4.39
N ASN A 222 32.53 -69.72 -5.39
CA ASN A 222 31.47 -69.28 -6.30
C ASN A 222 30.11 -69.12 -5.59
N ASP A 223 29.84 -69.95 -4.58
CA ASP A 223 28.61 -69.83 -3.81
C ASP A 223 28.66 -68.66 -2.82
N GLU A 224 29.83 -68.37 -2.23
CA GLU A 224 30.04 -67.17 -1.41
C GLU A 224 29.96 -65.88 -2.25
N ILE A 225 30.51 -65.88 -3.48
CA ILE A 225 30.34 -64.76 -4.43
C ILE A 225 28.86 -64.54 -4.74
N ARG A 226 28.09 -65.60 -5.00
CA ARG A 226 26.65 -65.49 -5.26
C ARG A 226 25.87 -65.00 -4.04
N ARG A 227 26.32 -65.33 -2.83
CA ARG A 227 25.73 -64.80 -1.59
C ARG A 227 26.03 -63.31 -1.42
N LEU A 228 27.28 -62.91 -1.58
CA LEU A 228 27.70 -61.49 -1.48
C LEU A 228 27.05 -60.62 -2.55
N GLN A 229 26.83 -61.14 -3.76
CA GLN A 229 26.09 -60.43 -4.82
C GLN A 229 24.62 -60.18 -4.43
N ARG A 230 23.97 -61.14 -3.77
CA ARG A 230 22.60 -60.98 -3.26
C ARG A 230 22.54 -59.94 -2.14
N GLU A 231 23.46 -60.01 -1.17
CA GLU A 231 23.55 -59.03 -0.08
C GLU A 231 23.80 -57.60 -0.60
N ASN A 232 24.70 -57.44 -1.58
CA ASN A 232 24.94 -56.13 -2.22
C ASN A 232 23.71 -55.59 -2.96
N SER A 233 22.93 -56.44 -3.62
CA SER A 233 21.70 -56.02 -4.29
C SER A 233 20.63 -55.52 -3.30
N HIS A 234 20.54 -56.16 -2.12
CA HIS A 234 19.65 -55.74 -1.05
C HIS A 234 20.08 -54.41 -0.46
N LEU A 235 21.36 -54.26 -0.11
CA LEU A 235 21.92 -53.01 0.44
C LEU A 235 21.76 -51.83 -0.54
N LYS A 236 21.90 -52.07 -1.85
CA LYS A 236 21.69 -51.04 -2.87
C LYS A 236 20.23 -50.57 -2.91
N THR A 237 19.28 -51.51 -2.81
CA THR A 237 17.85 -51.20 -2.76
C THR A 237 17.48 -50.42 -1.49
N GLU A 238 18.08 -50.77 -0.36
CA GLU A 238 17.87 -50.08 0.91
C GLU A 238 18.47 -48.66 0.91
N ALA A 239 19.65 -48.48 0.32
CA ALA A 239 20.26 -47.17 0.12
C ALA A 239 19.39 -46.26 -0.77
N ASP A 240 18.81 -46.78 -1.84
CA ASP A 240 17.89 -46.03 -2.71
C ASP A 240 16.59 -45.67 -1.98
N ARG A 241 16.10 -46.53 -1.09
CA ARG A 241 14.93 -46.23 -0.24
C ARG A 241 15.24 -45.09 0.75
N LEU A 242 16.41 -45.13 1.38
CA LEU A 242 16.85 -44.08 2.31
C LEU A 242 17.06 -42.73 1.62
N LYS A 243 17.63 -42.73 0.40
CA LYS A 243 17.78 -41.51 -0.43
C LYS A 243 16.42 -40.88 -0.79
N ARG A 244 15.42 -41.69 -1.17
CA ARG A 244 14.07 -41.19 -1.44
C ARG A 244 13.41 -40.59 -0.19
N ASN A 245 13.57 -41.23 0.96
CA ASN A 245 13.05 -40.71 2.23
C ASN A 245 13.70 -39.38 2.63
N GLN A 246 15.02 -39.24 2.46
CA GLN A 246 15.71 -37.97 2.69
C GLN A 246 15.21 -36.85 1.76
N ASN A 247 15.04 -37.13 0.47
CA ASN A 247 14.51 -36.15 -0.48
C ASN A 247 13.08 -35.72 -0.10
N ASN A 248 12.20 -36.65 0.27
CA ASN A 248 10.85 -36.30 0.73
C ASN A 248 10.87 -35.45 2.02
N THR A 249 11.78 -35.71 2.95
CA THR A 249 11.91 -34.88 4.18
C THR A 249 12.46 -33.48 3.90
N ASN A 250 13.35 -33.33 2.91
CA ASN A 250 13.91 -32.03 2.52
C ASN A 250 12.87 -31.20 1.76
N VAL A 251 12.13 -31.80 0.83
CA VAL A 251 11.00 -31.15 0.13
C VAL A 251 9.93 -30.69 1.13
N SER A 252 9.60 -31.51 2.14
CA SER A 252 8.65 -31.14 3.19
C SER A 252 9.15 -30.00 4.09
N ARG A 253 10.46 -29.91 4.34
CA ARG A 253 11.07 -28.80 5.09
C ARG A 253 11.09 -27.51 4.28
N GLU A 254 11.49 -27.56 3.01
CA GLU A 254 11.49 -26.41 2.11
C GLU A 254 10.07 -25.85 1.89
N ASP A 255 9.06 -26.70 1.71
CA ASP A 255 7.65 -26.29 1.60
C ASP A 255 7.14 -25.64 2.92
N LYS A 256 7.52 -26.17 4.09
CA LYS A 256 7.17 -25.54 5.39
C LYS A 256 7.84 -24.18 5.59
N THR A 257 9.11 -24.05 5.24
CA THR A 257 9.84 -22.78 5.40
C THR A 257 9.32 -21.73 4.42
N LEU A 258 9.06 -22.08 3.16
CA LEU A 258 8.44 -21.20 2.17
C LEU A 258 7.02 -20.77 2.59
N ARG A 259 6.22 -21.67 3.18
CA ARG A 259 4.90 -21.30 3.72
C ARG A 259 4.99 -20.33 4.89
N ILE A 260 5.95 -20.48 5.80
CA ILE A 260 6.15 -19.55 6.93
C ILE A 260 6.68 -18.19 6.44
N VAL A 261 7.58 -18.17 5.46
CA VAL A 261 8.08 -16.92 4.87
C VAL A 261 6.96 -16.20 4.11
N ASN A 262 6.19 -16.92 3.29
CA ASN A 262 5.03 -16.35 2.60
C ASN A 262 3.91 -15.94 3.58
N SER A 263 3.69 -16.66 4.68
CA SER A 263 2.71 -16.26 5.69
C SER A 263 3.14 -15.01 6.43
N ARG A 264 4.42 -14.88 6.81
CA ARG A 264 4.99 -13.68 7.45
C ARG A 264 5.06 -12.47 6.52
N MET A 265 5.40 -12.68 5.25
CA MET A 265 5.33 -11.62 4.24
C MET A 265 3.88 -11.18 4.01
N ASN A 266 2.93 -12.11 3.95
CA ASN A 266 1.51 -11.79 3.83
C ASN A 266 0.94 -11.16 5.10
N GLU A 267 1.40 -11.53 6.30
CA GLU A 267 1.03 -10.89 7.56
C GLU A 267 1.61 -9.49 7.67
N GLY A 268 2.87 -9.28 7.31
CA GLY A 268 3.49 -7.94 7.25
C GLY A 268 2.86 -7.04 6.19
N MET A 269 2.48 -7.60 5.02
CA MET A 269 1.70 -6.88 4.01
C MET A 269 0.25 -6.66 4.43
N LYS A 270 -0.36 -7.56 5.21
CA LYS A 270 -1.68 -7.34 5.82
C LYS A 270 -1.62 -6.28 6.91
N GLU A 271 -0.60 -6.25 7.77
CA GLU A 271 -0.40 -5.19 8.76
C GLU A 271 -0.14 -3.84 8.09
N PHE A 272 0.65 -3.81 7.02
CA PHE A 272 0.85 -2.62 6.20
C PHE A 272 -0.46 -2.17 5.54
N ALA A 273 -1.24 -3.09 4.94
CA ALA A 273 -2.55 -2.80 4.37
C ALA A 273 -3.60 -2.42 5.41
N ILE A 274 -3.55 -2.96 6.63
CA ILE A 274 -4.41 -2.61 7.78
C ILE A 274 -4.07 -1.20 8.28
N ASN A 275 -2.78 -0.84 8.31
CA ASN A 275 -2.34 0.50 8.71
C ASN A 275 -2.64 1.56 7.63
N VAL A 276 -2.59 1.20 6.33
CA VAL A 276 -3.04 2.06 5.22
C VAL A 276 -4.57 2.15 5.17
N SER A 277 -5.31 1.08 5.49
CA SER A 277 -6.78 1.06 5.49
C SER A 277 -7.44 1.65 6.74
N ARG A 278 -6.64 2.23 7.65
CA ARG A 278 -7.12 3.12 8.72
C ARG A 278 -7.10 4.60 8.33
N GLU A 279 -6.88 4.92 7.05
CA GLU A 279 -7.18 6.25 6.53
C GLU A 279 -8.70 6.49 6.52
N ASP A 280 -9.06 7.57 7.19
CA ASP A 280 -10.38 8.16 7.36
C ASP A 280 -11.24 8.03 6.08
N LYS A 281 -12.43 7.38 6.14
CA LYS A 281 -13.43 7.34 5.06
C LYS A 281 -14.07 8.72 4.86
N THR A 282 -13.26 9.74 4.72
CA THR A 282 -13.69 11.11 4.51
C THR A 282 -14.29 11.22 3.11
N LEU A 283 -15.59 11.46 3.07
CA LEU A 283 -16.31 11.74 1.83
C LEU A 283 -16.10 13.22 1.48
N ARG A 284 -15.56 13.49 0.29
CA ARG A 284 -15.46 14.85 -0.26
C ARG A 284 -16.11 14.91 -1.63
N ILE A 285 -17.23 15.61 -1.73
CA ILE A 285 -17.85 15.92 -3.03
C ILE A 285 -17.06 17.08 -3.62
N VAL A 286 -16.54 16.91 -4.84
CA VAL A 286 -15.78 17.94 -5.53
C VAL A 286 -16.68 18.72 -6.47
N ASN A 287 -17.52 18.04 -7.25
CA ASN A 287 -18.43 18.69 -8.18
C ASN A 287 -19.62 17.77 -8.52
N SER A 288 -20.82 18.31 -8.73
CA SER A 288 -21.99 17.52 -9.12
C SER A 288 -23.07 18.36 -9.82
N ARG A 289 -23.66 17.78 -10.87
CA ARG A 289 -24.93 18.20 -11.48
C ARG A 289 -26.00 17.10 -11.41
N MET A 290 -26.00 16.32 -10.32
CA MET A 290 -27.05 15.36 -9.98
C MET A 290 -28.03 15.95 -8.97
N ASN A 291 -29.26 15.42 -8.90
CA ASN A 291 -30.17 15.73 -7.79
C ASN A 291 -29.74 15.01 -6.49
N GLU A 292 -30.24 15.43 -5.33
CA GLU A 292 -29.79 14.88 -4.04
C GLU A 292 -29.99 13.36 -3.91
N GLY A 293 -31.13 12.82 -4.38
CA GLY A 293 -31.37 11.38 -4.34
C GLY A 293 -30.42 10.57 -5.23
N MET A 294 -29.97 11.16 -6.34
CA MET A 294 -29.00 10.53 -7.25
C MET A 294 -27.57 10.66 -6.73
N LYS A 295 -27.23 11.77 -6.04
CA LYS A 295 -25.96 11.92 -5.32
C LYS A 295 -25.82 10.91 -4.19
N GLU A 296 -26.86 10.77 -3.36
CA GLU A 296 -26.87 9.82 -2.25
C GLU A 296 -26.72 8.39 -2.76
N PHE A 297 -27.41 8.04 -3.85
CA PHE A 297 -27.22 6.77 -4.52
C PHE A 297 -25.79 6.57 -5.03
N ALA A 298 -25.17 7.59 -5.63
CA ALA A 298 -23.79 7.54 -6.10
C ALA A 298 -22.81 7.18 -4.97
N ILE A 299 -22.95 7.85 -3.84
CA ILE A 299 -22.11 7.68 -2.67
C ILE A 299 -22.30 6.29 -2.06
N ASN A 300 -23.54 5.82 -1.95
CA ASN A 300 -23.84 4.52 -1.36
C ASN A 300 -23.28 3.37 -2.20
N VAL A 301 -23.49 3.42 -3.53
CA VAL A 301 -22.96 2.40 -4.45
C VAL A 301 -21.42 2.41 -4.48
N ALA A 302 -20.79 3.59 -4.44
CA ALA A 302 -19.34 3.69 -4.39
C ALA A 302 -18.74 3.17 -3.07
N ASN A 303 -19.39 3.41 -1.94
CA ASN A 303 -19.01 2.83 -0.65
C ASN A 303 -19.14 1.30 -0.66
N GLU A 304 -20.23 0.78 -1.22
CA GLU A 304 -20.43 -0.67 -1.36
C GLU A 304 -19.35 -1.28 -2.27
N ALA A 305 -19.02 -0.62 -3.39
CA ALA A 305 -17.96 -1.04 -4.29
C ALA A 305 -16.59 -1.08 -3.59
N HIS A 306 -16.28 -0.04 -2.80
CA HIS A 306 -15.05 0.06 -2.03
C HIS A 306 -14.93 -1.04 -0.97
N ASP A 307 -16.01 -1.36 -0.26
CA ASP A 307 -15.99 -2.39 0.77
C ASP A 307 -15.96 -3.81 0.18
N ARG A 308 -16.64 -4.05 -0.95
CA ARG A 308 -16.69 -5.36 -1.61
C ARG A 308 -15.43 -5.67 -2.42
N TYR A 309 -14.81 -4.68 -3.05
CA TYR A 309 -13.70 -4.86 -3.99
C TYR A 309 -12.40 -4.16 -3.56
N ARG A 310 -12.22 -3.96 -2.24
CA ARG A 310 -11.09 -3.20 -1.66
C ARG A 310 -9.69 -3.56 -2.21
N ASN A 311 -9.45 -4.83 -2.50
CA ASN A 311 -8.13 -5.34 -2.93
C ASN A 311 -8.11 -5.71 -4.43
N GLU A 312 -9.11 -5.27 -5.19
CA GLU A 312 -9.22 -5.57 -6.62
C GLU A 312 -8.83 -4.37 -7.48
N PRO A 313 -8.51 -4.59 -8.78
CA PRO A 313 -8.16 -3.50 -9.68
C PRO A 313 -9.29 -2.46 -9.81
N GLU A 314 -8.94 -1.19 -9.98
CA GLU A 314 -9.86 -0.04 -10.05
C GLU A 314 -11.00 -0.23 -11.08
N GLY A 315 -10.70 -0.93 -12.18
CA GLY A 315 -11.68 -1.28 -13.20
C GLY A 315 -12.86 -2.12 -12.69
N ARG A 316 -12.68 -2.94 -11.65
CA ARG A 316 -13.78 -3.71 -11.03
C ARG A 316 -14.73 -2.81 -10.25
N LEU A 317 -14.22 -1.82 -9.52
CA LEU A 317 -15.03 -0.82 -8.82
C LEU A 317 -15.81 0.02 -9.81
N SER A 318 -15.14 0.54 -10.84
CA SER A 318 -15.75 1.30 -11.95
C SER A 318 -16.88 0.50 -12.61
N THR A 319 -16.63 -0.76 -12.95
CA THR A 319 -17.64 -1.62 -13.62
C THR A 319 -18.84 -1.87 -12.72
N PHE A 320 -18.63 -2.11 -11.42
CA PHE A 320 -19.72 -2.32 -10.48
C PHE A 320 -20.61 -1.08 -10.34
N VAL A 321 -20.00 0.08 -10.11
CA VAL A 321 -20.73 1.34 -9.97
C VAL A 321 -21.51 1.66 -11.25
N ARG A 322 -20.88 1.48 -12.42
CA ARG A 322 -21.54 1.63 -13.73
C ARG A 322 -22.79 0.75 -13.84
N ASN A 323 -22.66 -0.55 -13.56
CA ASN A 323 -23.75 -1.51 -13.70
C ASN A 323 -24.94 -1.18 -12.78
N GLU A 324 -24.70 -0.73 -11.55
CA GLU A 324 -25.77 -0.33 -10.63
C GLU A 324 -26.49 0.95 -11.09
N PHE A 325 -25.77 1.90 -11.69
CA PHE A 325 -26.37 3.09 -12.31
C PHE A 325 -27.22 2.74 -13.54
N GLU A 326 -26.71 1.91 -14.46
CA GLU A 326 -27.46 1.43 -15.63
C GLU A 326 -28.71 0.65 -15.19
N LYS A 327 -28.60 -0.16 -14.14
CA LYS A 327 -29.72 -0.94 -13.58
C LYS A 327 -30.83 -0.06 -13.03
N LYS A 328 -30.47 1.02 -12.32
CA LYS A 328 -31.43 1.94 -11.66
C LYS A 328 -32.02 2.98 -12.61
N TYR A 329 -31.20 3.63 -13.43
CA TYR A 329 -31.60 4.78 -14.25
C TYR A 329 -31.84 4.43 -15.73
N LYS A 330 -31.61 3.17 -16.14
CA LYS A 330 -31.95 2.64 -17.49
C LYS A 330 -31.38 3.46 -18.66
N SER A 331 -30.21 4.06 -18.47
CA SER A 331 -29.48 4.83 -19.48
C SER A 331 -28.04 4.33 -19.58
N LEU A 332 -27.26 4.87 -20.52
CA LEU A 332 -25.83 4.56 -20.65
C LEU A 332 -25.03 5.41 -19.67
N TRP A 333 -24.41 4.75 -18.71
CA TRP A 333 -23.60 5.40 -17.69
C TRP A 333 -22.15 4.98 -17.84
N ASN A 334 -21.26 5.88 -17.44
CA ASN A 334 -19.85 5.60 -17.33
C ASN A 334 -19.41 5.88 -15.90
N CYS A 335 -18.44 5.11 -15.44
CA CYS A 335 -17.80 5.33 -14.18
C CYS A 335 -16.29 5.17 -14.35
N LEU A 336 -15.53 6.09 -13.79
CA LEU A 336 -14.09 6.01 -13.68
C LEU A 336 -13.72 6.05 -12.20
N VAL A 337 -12.84 5.13 -11.79
CA VAL A 337 -12.29 5.06 -10.44
C VAL A 337 -10.79 5.13 -10.53
N SER A 338 -10.14 5.96 -9.70
CA SER A 338 -8.68 5.98 -9.59
C SER A 338 -8.18 6.29 -8.18
N SER A 339 -7.12 5.60 -7.79
CA SER A 339 -6.34 5.82 -6.57
C SER A 339 -5.17 6.80 -6.77
N SER A 340 -4.91 7.24 -8.01
CA SER A 340 -3.84 8.18 -8.37
C SER A 340 -4.38 9.58 -8.74
N ILE A 341 -3.58 10.62 -8.41
CA ILE A 341 -3.72 12.08 -8.61
C ILE A 341 -5.00 12.67 -9.23
N ASN A 342 -5.43 13.77 -8.62
CA ASN A 342 -6.48 14.71 -9.05
C ASN A 342 -6.53 14.90 -10.57
N TRP A 343 -7.64 14.46 -11.17
CA TRP A 343 -7.97 14.80 -12.54
C TRP A 343 -8.19 16.32 -12.58
N GLY A 344 -7.32 17.01 -13.29
CA GLY A 344 -7.41 18.45 -13.53
C GLY A 344 -8.81 18.80 -14.03
N THR A 345 -9.33 19.89 -13.51
CA THR A 345 -10.64 20.52 -13.77
C THR A 345 -10.84 20.94 -15.24
N SER A 346 -10.80 20.00 -16.17
CA SER A 346 -10.97 20.26 -17.60
C SER A 346 -11.82 19.19 -18.28
N ILE A 347 -12.88 18.76 -17.60
CA ILE A 347 -13.96 17.97 -18.22
C ILE A 347 -15.18 18.89 -18.30
N HIS A 348 -15.26 19.64 -19.40
CA HIS A 348 -16.23 20.72 -19.59
C HIS A 348 -17.49 20.35 -20.40
N HIS A 349 -17.76 19.07 -20.65
CA HIS A 349 -18.88 18.70 -21.54
C HIS A 349 -19.75 17.56 -20.97
N PHE A 350 -20.44 17.79 -19.84
CA PHE A 350 -21.62 16.99 -19.49
C PHE A 350 -22.72 17.94 -18.99
N GLU A 351 -23.68 18.21 -19.86
CA GLU A 351 -24.62 19.32 -19.64
C GLU A 351 -25.59 19.04 -18.48
N ASN A 352 -25.92 17.78 -18.19
CA ASN A 352 -26.70 17.33 -17.02
C ASN A 352 -26.32 15.89 -16.61
N HIS A 353 -26.40 15.53 -15.33
CA HIS A 353 -26.12 14.19 -14.75
C HIS A 353 -24.64 13.74 -14.66
N TYR A 354 -23.81 14.50 -13.94
CA TYR A 354 -22.48 14.04 -13.52
C TYR A 354 -22.21 14.25 -12.02
N ILE A 355 -21.30 13.46 -11.46
CA ILE A 355 -20.75 13.67 -10.12
C ILE A 355 -19.27 13.26 -10.09
N TYR A 356 -18.49 14.06 -9.38
CA TYR A 356 -17.10 13.79 -9.04
C TYR A 356 -16.90 13.94 -7.53
N PHE A 357 -16.47 12.87 -6.87
CA PHE A 357 -16.30 12.82 -5.42
C PHE A 357 -15.18 11.85 -5.02
N LYS A 358 -14.73 11.97 -3.78
CA LYS A 358 -13.65 11.18 -3.19
C LYS A 358 -14.14 10.42 -1.96
N ILE A 359 -13.77 9.16 -1.85
CA ILE A 359 -13.94 8.32 -0.65
C ILE A 359 -12.57 7.74 -0.28
N GLY A 360 -12.01 8.15 0.86
CA GLY A 360 -10.66 7.73 1.27
C GLY A 360 -9.64 8.17 0.23
N LEU A 361 -8.88 7.23 -0.35
CA LEU A 361 -7.91 7.51 -1.43
C LEU A 361 -8.50 7.45 -2.85
N PHE A 362 -9.73 6.94 -3.01
CA PHE A 362 -10.31 6.70 -4.33
C PHE A 362 -11.15 7.90 -4.80
N HIS A 363 -10.93 8.28 -6.06
CA HIS A 363 -11.72 9.26 -6.78
C HIS A 363 -12.74 8.55 -7.66
N PHE A 364 -13.99 9.00 -7.61
CA PHE A 364 -15.10 8.48 -8.39
C PHE A 364 -15.63 9.58 -9.30
N MET A 365 -15.65 9.31 -10.60
CA MET A 365 -16.32 10.15 -11.59
C MET A 365 -17.40 9.31 -12.27
N ILE A 366 -18.65 9.79 -12.21
CA ILE A 366 -19.81 9.10 -12.78
C ILE A 366 -20.56 10.09 -13.65
N TRP A 367 -20.86 9.71 -14.88
CA TRP A 367 -21.59 10.55 -15.82
C TRP A 367 -22.46 9.71 -16.77
N GLU A 368 -23.56 10.29 -17.19
CA GLU A 368 -24.41 9.75 -18.24
C GLU A 368 -23.82 10.12 -19.61
N SER A 369 -23.76 9.16 -20.55
CA SER A 369 -23.52 9.49 -21.95
C SER A 369 -24.80 10.08 -22.52
N SER A 370 -24.78 11.36 -22.93
CA SER A 370 -25.86 11.94 -23.73
C SER A 370 -26.03 11.15 -25.03
N LYS A 371 -27.27 10.86 -25.41
CA LYS A 371 -27.60 10.38 -26.76
C LYS A 371 -27.37 11.46 -27.80
#